data_AF-A0A7S4AYY4-F1
#
_entry.id   AF-A0A7S4AYY4-F1
#
_cell.length_a   1.000
_cell.length_b   1.000
_cell.length_c   1.000
_cell.angle_alpha   90.00
_cell.angle_beta   90.00
_cell.angle_gamma   90.00
#
_symmetry.space_group_name_H-M   'P 1'
#
loop_
_entity.id
_entity.type
_entity.pdbx_description
1 polymer ?
#
loop_
_entity_poly.entity_id
_entity_poly.type
_entity_poly.pdbx_seq_one_letter_code
_entity_poly.pdbx_strand_id
1 'polypeptide(L)'
;RYVATAMRFSQMRVDANIIACNRVVLLHGPPGTGKTTLCKGLAQKLAIRLGGGAYPNAQLVEVNAHSLFSKWFSESGKMVQNMFARIHELLEDPTTFVCILIDEVESLTAARQSAVSGNEPSDAVRVVNALLTQIDQLRRFPNALVL
;
A
#
# COMPACT_ATOMS: atom_id res chain seq x y z
N ARG A 1 -17.25 -2.15 8.43
CA ARG A 1 -17.78 -3.37 7.78
C ARG A 1 -17.08 -3.67 6.45
N TYR A 2 -16.77 -2.65 5.62
CA TYR A 2 -16.08 -2.80 4.33
C TYR A 2 -14.92 -3.82 4.31
N VAL A 3 -13.86 -3.58 5.11
CA VAL A 3 -12.65 -4.42 5.06
C VAL A 3 -12.92 -5.88 5.44
N ALA A 4 -13.80 -6.11 6.43
CA ALA A 4 -14.17 -7.48 6.82
C ALA A 4 -14.85 -8.24 5.67
N THR A 5 -15.72 -7.58 4.91
CA THR A 5 -16.34 -8.17 3.71
C THR A 5 -15.33 -8.39 2.61
N ALA A 6 -14.43 -7.43 2.36
CA ALA A 6 -13.37 -7.55 1.36
C ALA A 6 -12.43 -8.74 1.66
N MET A 7 -12.07 -8.94 2.93
CA MET A 7 -11.28 -10.10 3.36
C MET A 7 -12.04 -11.41 3.21
N ARG A 8 -13.35 -11.42 3.47
CA ARG A 8 -14.19 -12.60 3.24
C ARG A 8 -14.28 -12.97 1.76
N PHE A 9 -14.42 -11.99 0.87
CA PHE A 9 -14.40 -12.23 -0.58
C PHE A 9 -13.06 -12.80 -1.02
N SER A 10 -11.97 -12.30 -0.45
CA SER A 10 -10.61 -12.79 -0.66
C SER A 10 -10.47 -14.26 -0.24
N GLN A 11 -10.95 -14.63 0.95
CA GLN A 11 -10.93 -16.00 1.47
C GLN A 11 -11.76 -16.96 0.61
N MET A 12 -12.91 -16.50 0.10
CA MET A 12 -13.77 -17.28 -0.79
C MET A 12 -13.25 -17.32 -2.24
N ARG A 13 -12.10 -16.69 -2.54
CA ARG A 13 -11.51 -16.62 -3.89
C ARG A 13 -12.52 -16.15 -4.95
N VAL A 14 -13.32 -15.14 -4.59
CA VAL A 14 -14.27 -14.52 -5.54
C VAL A 14 -13.51 -14.00 -6.74
N ASP A 15 -13.97 -14.33 -7.95
CA ASP A 15 -13.36 -13.86 -9.19
C ASP A 15 -13.49 -12.33 -9.29
N ALA A 16 -12.34 -11.65 -9.24
CA ALA A 16 -12.26 -10.20 -9.30
C ALA A 16 -12.69 -9.61 -10.65
N ASN A 17 -12.72 -10.43 -11.71
CA ASN A 17 -13.23 -10.02 -13.03
C ASN A 17 -14.77 -10.00 -13.07
N ILE A 18 -15.43 -10.74 -12.17
CA ILE A 18 -16.89 -10.77 -12.04
C ILE A 18 -17.35 -9.76 -10.98
N ILE A 19 -16.70 -9.79 -9.81
CA ILE A 19 -16.98 -8.88 -8.69
C ILE A 19 -15.70 -8.13 -8.33
N ALA A 20 -15.61 -6.90 -8.79
CA ALA A 20 -14.45 -6.05 -8.53
C ALA A 20 -14.33 -5.75 -7.02
N CYS A 21 -13.32 -6.33 -6.37
CA CYS A 21 -12.97 -6.04 -4.98
C CYS A 21 -11.47 -5.77 -4.89
N ASN A 22 -11.13 -4.49 -4.96
CA ASN A 22 -9.76 -4.03 -4.81
C ASN A 22 -9.56 -3.71 -3.34
N ARG A 23 -8.71 -4.49 -2.64
CA ARG A 23 -8.38 -4.36 -1.21
C ARG A 23 -7.52 -3.11 -0.92
N VAL A 24 -7.98 -1.98 -1.43
CA VAL A 24 -7.38 -0.65 -1.33
C VAL A 24 -8.41 0.27 -0.70
N VAL A 25 -7.98 1.05 0.28
CA VAL A 25 -8.74 2.11 0.90
C VAL A 25 -7.94 3.38 0.72
N LEU A 26 -8.58 4.44 0.24
CA LEU A 26 -7.97 5.77 0.16
C LEU A 26 -8.71 6.69 1.14
N LEU A 27 -7.97 7.25 2.10
CA LEU A 27 -8.49 8.30 2.96
C LEU A 27 -8.01 9.67 2.46
N HIS A 28 -8.96 10.56 2.18
CA HIS A 28 -8.66 11.93 1.75
C HIS A 28 -9.37 12.94 2.66
N GLY A 29 -8.78 14.13 2.79
CA GLY A 29 -9.32 15.22 3.59
C GLY A 29 -8.23 16.18 4.07
N PRO A 30 -8.60 17.30 4.71
CA PRO A 30 -7.67 18.31 5.17
C PRO A 30 -6.54 17.75 6.05
N PRO A 31 -5.36 18.40 6.14
CA PRO A 31 -4.31 18.00 7.08
C PRO A 31 -4.83 18.08 8.52
N GLY A 32 -4.30 17.23 9.40
CA GLY A 32 -4.69 17.20 10.83
C GLY A 32 -6.01 16.51 11.16
N THR A 33 -6.73 15.93 10.19
CA THR A 33 -7.98 15.18 10.45
C THR A 33 -7.78 13.74 10.95
N GLY A 34 -6.55 13.36 11.29
CA GLY A 34 -6.25 12.05 11.88
C GLY A 34 -6.27 10.86 10.91
N LYS A 35 -6.12 11.09 9.59
CA LYS A 35 -6.12 10.04 8.55
C LYS A 35 -5.12 8.91 8.84
N THR A 36 -3.84 9.27 9.07
CA THR A 36 -2.77 8.31 9.39
C THR A 36 -3.08 7.55 10.69
N THR A 37 -3.53 8.26 11.73
CA THR A 37 -3.94 7.66 13.01
C THR A 37 -5.10 6.69 12.83
N LEU A 38 -6.08 7.03 11.99
CA LEU A 38 -7.20 6.17 11.66
C LEU A 38 -6.76 4.91 10.92
N CYS A 39 -5.84 5.01 9.95
CA CYS A 39 -5.27 3.85 9.26
C CYS A 39 -4.57 2.90 10.23
N LYS A 40 -3.71 3.43 11.11
CA LYS A 40 -3.01 2.63 12.14
C LYS A 40 -3.99 1.95 13.10
N GLY A 41 -5.02 2.69 13.55
CA GLY A 41 -6.08 2.14 14.39
C GLY A 41 -6.91 1.06 13.67
N LEU A 42 -7.19 1.25 12.38
CA LEU A 42 -7.87 0.25 11.55
C LEU A 42 -7.02 -1.01 11.39
N ALA A 43 -5.72 -0.87 11.09
CA ALA A 43 -4.79 -1.99 10.97
C ALA A 43 -4.73 -2.81 12.27
N GLN A 44 -4.58 -2.14 13.42
CA GLN A 44 -4.58 -2.80 14.73
C GLN A 44 -5.89 -3.54 15.01
N LYS A 45 -7.02 -2.90 14.71
CA LYS A 45 -8.33 -3.53 14.91
C LYS A 45 -8.53 -4.75 14.03
N LEU A 46 -8.03 -4.73 12.79
CA LEU A 46 -8.09 -5.86 11.88
C LEU A 46 -7.18 -6.99 12.32
N ALA A 47 -5.95 -6.70 12.77
CA ALA A 47 -5.04 -7.69 13.33
C ALA A 47 -5.70 -8.50 14.46
N ILE A 48 -6.35 -7.82 15.41
CA ILE A 48 -7.07 -8.49 16.51
C ILE A 48 -8.25 -9.32 15.98
N ARG A 49 -9.02 -8.80 15.01
CA ARG A 49 -10.22 -9.48 14.49
C ARG A 49 -9.92 -10.67 13.58
N LEU A 50 -8.79 -10.64 12.88
CA LEU A 50 -8.36 -11.70 11.98
C LEU A 50 -7.44 -12.73 12.67
N GLY A 51 -6.81 -12.34 13.78
CA GLY A 51 -5.94 -13.17 14.64
C GLY A 51 -6.59 -14.45 15.15
N GLY A 52 -7.88 -14.42 15.45
CA GLY A 52 -8.64 -15.60 15.89
C GLY A 52 -9.12 -16.52 14.75
N GLY A 53 -8.72 -16.25 13.51
CA GLY A 53 -9.20 -16.94 12.32
C GLY A 53 -8.08 -17.29 11.35
N ALA A 54 -8.24 -16.88 10.08
CA ALA A 54 -7.34 -17.27 8.99
C ALA A 54 -5.91 -16.70 9.08
N TYR A 55 -5.69 -15.66 9.89
CA TYR A 55 -4.41 -14.94 9.95
C TYR A 55 -3.95 -14.79 11.40
N PRO A 56 -3.26 -15.79 11.99
CA PRO A 56 -2.74 -15.71 13.36
C PRO A 56 -1.75 -14.56 13.56
N ASN A 57 -1.04 -14.16 12.49
CA ASN A 57 -0.06 -13.10 12.51
C ASN A 57 -0.57 -11.90 11.71
N ALA A 58 -0.13 -10.70 12.11
CA ALA A 58 -0.41 -9.47 11.37
C ALA A 58 0.81 -8.55 11.36
N GLN A 59 1.06 -7.90 10.23
CA GLN A 59 2.14 -6.94 10.04
C GLN A 59 1.60 -5.62 9.49
N LEU A 60 2.13 -4.52 10.00
CA LEU A 60 1.89 -3.18 9.46
C LEU A 60 3.19 -2.69 8.81
N VAL A 61 3.12 -2.42 7.52
CA VAL A 61 4.21 -1.79 6.76
C VAL A 61 3.82 -0.34 6.49
N GLU A 62 4.56 0.61 7.06
CA GLU A 62 4.35 2.03 6.84
C GLU A 62 5.34 2.56 5.80
N VAL A 63 4.79 3.14 4.73
CA VAL A 63 5.52 3.70 3.61
C VAL A 63 5.19 5.18 3.54
N ASN A 64 6.13 6.04 3.94
CA ASN A 64 5.96 7.48 3.78
C ASN A 64 6.45 7.91 2.39
N ALA A 65 5.52 8.31 1.52
CA ALA A 65 5.83 8.62 0.12
C ALA A 65 6.76 9.84 -0.01
N HIS A 66 6.60 10.89 0.81
CA HIS A 66 7.47 12.06 0.75
C HIS A 66 8.94 11.73 1.08
N SER A 67 9.16 10.91 2.11
CA SER A 67 10.47 10.39 2.49
C SER A 67 11.04 9.48 1.40
N LEU A 68 10.19 8.74 0.69
CA LEU A 68 10.54 7.93 -0.47
C LEU A 68 10.98 8.74 -1.69
N PHE A 69 10.61 10.00 -1.84
CA PHE A 69 11.14 10.84 -2.92
C PHE A 69 12.33 11.66 -2.46
N SER A 70 12.31 12.24 -1.26
CA SER A 70 13.37 13.15 -0.80
C SER A 70 14.72 12.45 -0.54
N LYS A 71 14.75 11.26 0.08
CA LYS A 71 16.01 10.53 0.36
C LYS A 71 16.59 9.79 -0.85
N TRP A 72 15.82 9.64 -1.91
CA TRP A 72 16.01 8.56 -2.88
C TRP A 72 16.10 9.05 -4.33
N PHE A 73 15.86 10.35 -4.56
CA PHE A 73 15.93 11.03 -5.86
C PHE A 73 17.33 10.97 -6.50
N SER A 74 18.40 10.82 -5.71
CA SER A 74 19.76 10.74 -6.25
C SER A 74 20.32 9.32 -6.44
N GLU A 75 19.64 8.25 -5.98
CA GLU A 75 20.23 6.88 -6.03
C GLU A 75 19.32 5.66 -6.32
N SER A 76 17.98 5.67 -6.30
CA SER A 76 17.34 4.41 -5.84
C SER A 76 15.97 3.94 -6.37
N GLY A 77 15.93 3.54 -7.65
CA GLY A 77 14.95 2.53 -8.10
C GLY A 77 15.15 1.16 -7.42
N LYS A 78 16.40 0.79 -7.14
CA LYS A 78 16.77 -0.48 -6.50
C LYS A 78 16.26 -0.59 -5.06
N MET A 79 16.16 0.51 -4.32
CA MET A 79 15.70 0.46 -2.92
C MET A 79 14.18 0.41 -2.81
N VAL A 80 13.46 1.05 -3.75
CA VAL A 80 12.02 0.79 -3.93
C VAL A 80 11.79 -0.70 -4.22
N GLN A 81 12.57 -1.28 -5.14
CA GLN A 81 12.48 -2.72 -5.42
C GLN A 81 12.78 -3.58 -4.19
N ASN A 82 13.83 -3.29 -3.42
CA ASN A 82 14.17 -4.04 -2.21
C ASN A 82 13.08 -3.90 -1.12
N MET A 83 12.49 -2.71 -0.96
CA MET A 83 11.39 -2.49 -0.02
C MET A 83 10.20 -3.35 -0.40
N PHE A 84 9.78 -3.33 -1.66
CA PHE A 84 8.66 -4.15 -2.12
C PHE A 84 8.99 -5.64 -2.12
N ALA A 85 10.23 -6.05 -2.39
CA ALA A 85 10.66 -7.45 -2.27
C ALA A 85 10.41 -7.96 -0.86
N ARG A 86 10.75 -7.17 0.18
CA ARG A 86 10.45 -7.52 1.56
C ARG A 86 8.96 -7.55 1.89
N ILE A 87 8.15 -6.68 1.26
CA ILE A 87 6.69 -6.74 1.38
C ILE A 87 6.15 -8.02 0.75
N HIS A 88 6.65 -8.42 -0.43
CA HIS A 88 6.26 -9.66 -1.11
C HIS A 88 6.64 -10.89 -0.27
N GLU A 89 7.85 -10.93 0.33
CA GLU A 89 8.26 -11.99 1.25
C GLU A 89 7.28 -12.16 2.44
N LEU A 90 6.78 -11.04 2.99
CA LEU A 90 5.75 -11.10 4.05
C LEU A 90 4.40 -11.60 3.54
N LEU A 91 4.06 -11.29 2.28
CA LEU A 91 2.80 -11.69 1.66
C LEU A 91 2.80 -13.15 1.20
N GLU A 92 3.96 -13.73 0.96
CA GLU A 92 4.11 -15.16 0.64
C GLU A 92 3.70 -16.07 1.79
N ASP A 93 3.74 -15.59 3.04
CA ASP A 93 3.17 -16.30 4.18
C ASP A 93 1.63 -16.14 4.21
N PRO A 94 0.86 -17.20 3.90
CA PRO A 94 -0.60 -17.13 3.87
C PRO A 94 -1.21 -16.98 5.28
N THR A 95 -0.44 -17.21 6.34
CA THR A 95 -0.89 -17.09 7.74
C THR A 95 -0.71 -15.68 8.30
N THR A 96 -0.04 -14.80 7.54
CA THR A 96 0.20 -13.42 7.94
C THR A 96 -0.70 -12.47 7.16
N PHE A 97 -1.49 -11.67 7.87
CA PHE A 97 -2.20 -10.53 7.31
C PHE A 97 -1.26 -9.33 7.21
N VAL A 98 -1.12 -8.73 6.03
CA VAL A 98 -0.22 -7.59 5.82
C VAL A 98 -1.05 -6.35 5.47
N CYS A 99 -0.93 -5.33 6.32
CA CYS A 99 -1.49 -4.01 6.09
C CYS A 99 -0.38 -3.07 5.62
N ILE A 100 -0.50 -2.56 4.39
CA ILE A 100 0.44 -1.59 3.82
C ILE A 100 -0.19 -0.21 3.90
N LEU A 101 0.35 0.67 4.74
CA LEU A 101 -0.04 2.06 4.85
C LEU A 101 0.88 2.92 3.98
N ILE A 102 0.31 3.63 3.01
CA ILE A 102 1.05 4.58 2.18
C ILE A 102 0.62 5.99 2.56
N ASP A 103 1.46 6.68 3.32
CA ASP A 103 1.17 8.04 3.79
C ASP A 103 1.71 9.10 2.81
N GLU A 104 1.09 10.28 2.83
CA GLU A 104 1.44 11.44 1.99
C GLU A 104 1.45 11.12 0.49
N VAL A 105 0.48 10.34 0.01
CA VAL A 105 0.36 9.96 -1.42
C VAL A 105 0.28 11.16 -2.36
N GLU A 106 -0.14 12.34 -1.88
CA GLU A 106 -0.10 13.60 -2.63
C GLU A 106 1.31 14.00 -3.08
N SER A 107 2.35 13.55 -2.38
CA SER A 107 3.75 13.75 -2.78
C SER A 107 4.08 13.05 -4.11
N LEU A 108 3.40 11.94 -4.42
CA LEU A 108 3.52 11.24 -5.71
C LEU A 108 3.03 12.13 -6.85
N THR A 109 1.88 12.76 -6.65
CA THR A 109 1.27 13.65 -7.65
C THR A 109 2.11 14.90 -7.86
N ALA A 110 2.64 15.49 -6.79
CA ALA A 110 3.53 16.65 -6.87
C ALA A 110 4.83 16.32 -7.61
N ALA A 111 5.49 15.20 -7.26
CA ALA A 111 6.71 14.75 -7.93
C ALA A 111 6.48 14.50 -9.42
N ARG A 112 5.35 13.91 -9.79
CA ARG A 112 4.97 13.68 -11.18
C ARG A 112 4.71 14.98 -11.93
N GLN A 113 4.03 15.96 -11.33
CA GLN A 113 3.75 17.25 -11.96
C GLN A 113 5.03 18.07 -12.18
N SER A 114 5.90 18.15 -11.17
CA SER A 114 7.18 18.86 -11.26
C SER A 114 8.09 18.30 -12.37
N ALA A 115 8.07 16.97 -12.55
CA ALA A 115 8.85 16.32 -13.61
C ALA A 115 8.28 16.53 -15.03
N VAL A 116 7.01 16.92 -15.16
CA VAL A 116 6.37 17.22 -16.46
C VAL A 116 6.54 18.69 -16.84
N SER A 117 6.66 19.60 -15.87
CA SER A 117 6.79 21.04 -16.09
C SER A 117 8.24 21.55 -16.13
N GLY A 118 9.22 20.79 -15.64
CA GLY A 118 10.64 21.15 -15.62
C GLY A 118 11.51 20.39 -16.63
N ASN A 119 12.74 20.89 -16.84
CA ASN A 119 13.80 20.24 -17.64
C ASN A 119 14.55 19.13 -16.86
N GLU A 120 14.06 18.74 -15.68
CA GLU A 120 14.60 17.63 -14.85
C GLU A 120 13.97 16.28 -15.24
N PRO A 121 14.73 15.18 -15.17
CA PRO A 121 14.60 14.07 -16.10
C PRO A 121 13.41 13.15 -15.81
N SER A 122 13.06 12.40 -16.86
CA SER A 122 12.09 11.29 -16.91
C SER A 122 12.17 10.27 -15.77
N ASP A 123 13.22 10.29 -14.96
CA ASP A 123 13.51 9.31 -13.91
C ASP A 123 12.55 9.42 -12.73
N ALA A 124 12.15 10.64 -12.34
CA ALA A 124 11.12 10.84 -11.30
C ALA A 124 9.78 10.20 -11.69
N VAL A 125 9.37 10.38 -12.95
CA VAL A 125 8.15 9.76 -13.50
C VAL A 125 8.29 8.24 -13.56
N ARG A 126 9.47 7.72 -13.93
CA ARG A 126 9.74 6.27 -13.90
C ARG A 126 9.64 5.68 -12.50
N VAL A 127 10.17 6.36 -11.48
CA VAL A 127 10.09 5.92 -10.07
C VAL A 127 8.65 5.91 -9.60
N VAL A 128 7.87 6.96 -9.87
CA VAL A 128 6.44 7.00 -9.56
C VAL A 128 5.69 5.85 -10.23
N ASN A 129 5.93 5.60 -11.51
CA ASN A 129 5.29 4.49 -12.23
C ASN A 129 5.71 3.12 -11.67
N ALA A 130 6.98 2.94 -11.30
CA ALA A 130 7.46 1.71 -10.68
C ALA A 130 6.78 1.47 -9.32
N LEU A 131 6.62 2.51 -8.51
CA LEU A 131 5.90 2.44 -7.24
C LEU A 131 4.43 2.04 -7.45
N LEU A 132 3.73 2.72 -8.36
CA LEU A 132 2.32 2.42 -8.68
C LEU A 132 2.16 0.97 -9.18
N THR A 133 3.09 0.52 -10.03
CA THR A 133 3.11 -0.87 -10.52
C THR A 133 3.26 -1.86 -9.38
N GLN A 134 4.12 -1.57 -8.40
CA GLN A 134 4.28 -2.42 -7.22
C GLN A 134 3.02 -2.45 -6.35
N ILE A 135 2.37 -1.30 -6.12
CA ILE A 135 1.08 -1.22 -5.39
C ILE A 135 -0.01 -2.06 -6.08
N ASP A 136 -0.07 -2.03 -7.41
CA ASP A 136 -1.02 -2.84 -8.17
C ASP A 136 -0.73 -4.35 -8.04
N GLN A 137 0.54 -4.76 -7.94
CA GLN A 137 0.91 -6.15 -7.69
C GLN A 137 0.46 -6.63 -6.31
N LEU A 138 0.52 -5.79 -5.27
CA LEU A 138 0.06 -6.14 -3.92
C LEU A 138 -1.42 -6.55 -3.89
N ARG A 139 -2.23 -6.02 -4.80
CA ARG A 139 -3.67 -6.34 -4.90
C ARG A 139 -3.92 -7.81 -5.24
N ARG A 140 -2.95 -8.54 -5.78
CA ARG A 140 -3.10 -9.96 -6.14
C ARG A 140 -3.05 -10.89 -4.93
N PHE A 141 -2.47 -10.45 -3.82
CA PHE A 141 -2.26 -11.26 -2.63
C PHE A 141 -3.47 -11.23 -1.70
N PRO A 142 -4.15 -12.35 -1.42
CA PRO A 142 -5.44 -12.34 -0.71
C PRO A 142 -5.36 -11.85 0.75
N ASN A 143 -4.17 -11.87 1.33
CA ASN A 143 -3.81 -11.43 2.67
C ASN A 143 -3.31 -9.97 2.75
N ALA A 144 -3.34 -9.22 1.64
CA ALA A 144 -2.94 -7.82 1.60
C ALA A 144 -4.12 -6.85 1.73
N LEU A 145 -3.94 -5.78 2.50
CA LEU A 145 -4.75 -4.57 2.52
C LEU A 145 -3.86 -3.35 2.33
N VAL A 146 -4.20 -2.48 1.37
CA VAL A 146 -3.53 -1.19 1.17
C VAL A 146 -4.39 -0.07 1.75
N LEU A 147 -3.79 0.78 2.59
CA LEU A 147 -4.40 1.93 3.26
C LEU A 147 -3.69 3.24 2.89
#